data_AF-A0A453EMD0-F1
#
_entry.id   AF-A0A453EMD0-F1
#
_cell.length_a   1.000
_cell.length_b   1.000
_cell.length_c   1.000
_cell.angle_alpha   90.00
_cell.angle_beta   90.00
_cell.angle_gamma   90.00
#
_symmetry.space_group_name_H-M   'P 1'
#
loop_
_entity.id
_entity.type
_entity.pdbx_description
1 polymer ?
#
loop_
_entity_poly.entity_id
_entity_poly.type
_entity_poly.pdbx_seq_one_letter_code
_entity_poly.pdbx_strand_id
1 'polypeptide(L)' 'GSLESEACIYALSYDNSGSRLVTCEADKTIKMWKEDLTATPETHPVNFKPPKDIRRY' A
#
# COMPACT_ATOMS: atom_id res chain seq x y z
N GLY A 1 -18.44 8.66 -16.52
CA GLY A 1 -17.22 7.86 -16.30
C GLY A 1 -17.44 7.00 -15.08
N SER A 2 -16.96 5.76 -15.07
CA SER A 2 -17.00 4.93 -13.85
C SER A 2 -15.94 5.45 -12.89
N LEU A 3 -16.33 5.74 -11.64
CA LEU A 3 -15.42 6.16 -10.57
C LEU A 3 -14.30 5.11 -10.32
N GLU A 4 -14.60 3.84 -10.59
CA GLU A 4 -13.63 2.75 -10.45
C GLU A 4 -12.53 2.79 -11.53
N SER A 5 -12.82 3.39 -12.69
CA SER A 5 -11.83 3.52 -13.77
C SER A 5 -10.73 4.55 -13.45
N GLU A 6 -10.95 5.42 -12.47
CA GLU A 6 -9.97 6.43 -12.02
C GLU A 6 -9.20 5.99 -10.75
N ALA A 7 -9.50 4.81 -10.21
CA ALA A 7 -8.82 4.23 -9.04
C ALA A 7 -7.50 3.53 -9.46
N CYS A 8 -6.56 4.28 -10.02
CA CYS A 8 -5.25 3.79 -10.44
C CYS A 8 -4.12 4.59 -9.77
N ILE A 9 -3.06 3.90 -9.36
CA ILE A 9 -1.82 4.51 -8.84
C ILE A 9 -0.79 4.48 -9.96
N TYR A 10 -0.31 5.65 -10.40
CA TYR A 10 0.71 5.75 -11.44
C TYR A 10 2.13 5.68 -10.88
N ALA A 11 2.35 6.25 -9.70
CA ALA A 11 3.65 6.27 -9.06
C ALA A 11 3.48 6.28 -7.54
N LEU A 12 4.50 5.76 -6.85
CA LEU A 12 4.62 5.84 -5.41
C LEU A 12 6.09 6.00 -5.01
N SER A 13 6.34 6.69 -3.90
CA SER A 13 7.67 6.81 -3.33
C SER A 13 7.59 7.05 -1.83
N TYR A 14 8.64 6.64 -1.11
CA TYR A 14 8.81 7.03 0.28
C TYR A 14 9.44 8.43 0.35
N ASP A 15 9.11 9.17 1.41
CA ASP A 15 9.86 10.37 1.75
C ASP A 15 11.29 10.00 2.19
N ASN A 16 12.18 11.00 2.28
CA ASN A 16 13.58 10.75 2.61
C ASN A 16 13.79 10.12 4.01
N SER A 17 12.81 10.26 4.91
CA SER A 17 12.85 9.59 6.22
C SER A 17 12.40 8.13 6.19
N GLY A 18 11.68 7.71 5.13
CA GLY A 18 11.06 6.40 5.02
C GLY A 18 9.77 6.23 5.85
N SER A 19 9.30 7.28 6.52
CA SER A 19 8.14 7.19 7.43
C SER A 19 6.80 7.46 6.77
N ARG A 20 6.81 7.98 5.55
CA ARG A 20 5.59 8.32 4.78
C ARG A 20 5.66 7.76 3.38
N LEU A 21 4.56 7.16 2.95
CA LEU A 21 4.37 6.74 1.56
C LEU A 21 3.55 7.81 0.85
N VAL A 22 4.04 8.27 -0.30
CA VAL A 22 3.34 9.23 -1.17
C VAL A 22 2.90 8.49 -2.43
N THR A 23 1.61 8.59 -2.78
CA THR A 23 1.03 7.98 -3.99
C THR A 23 0.47 9.06 -4.92
N CYS A 24 0.76 8.93 -6.21
CA CYS A 24 0.19 9.77 -7.27
C CYS A 24 -0.89 8.99 -8.01
N GLU A 25 -2.15 9.43 -7.90
CA GLU A 25 -3.32 8.71 -8.41
C GLU A 25 -3.91 9.35 -9.68
N ALA A 26 -4.67 8.54 -10.43
CA ALA A 26 -5.31 8.96 -11.68
C ALA A 26 -6.48 9.92 -11.47
N ASP A 27 -7.06 9.96 -10.27
CA ASP A 27 -8.08 10.92 -9.84
C ASP A 27 -7.56 12.35 -9.62
N LYS A 28 -6.30 12.62 -10.03
CA LYS A 28 -5.59 13.89 -9.88
C LYS A 28 -5.30 14.25 -8.43
N THR A 29 -5.28 13.27 -7.54
CA THR A 29 -4.87 13.46 -6.14
C THR A 29 -3.49 12.90 -5.87
N ILE A 30 -2.88 13.46 -4.82
CA ILE A 30 -1.68 12.91 -4.19
C ILE A 30 -2.10 12.53 -2.77
N LYS A 31 -1.97 11.25 -2.42
CA LYS A 31 -2.26 10.78 -1.06
C LYS A 31 -0.97 10.54 -0.29
N MET A 32 -0.95 11.00 0.96
CA MET A 32 0.15 10.81 1.89
C MET A 32 -0.31 9.86 2.99
N TRP A 33 0.39 8.74 3.10
CA TRP A 33 0.11 7.68 4.07
C TRP A 33 1.16 7.71 5.17
N LYS A 34 0.75 7.33 6.37
CA LYS A 34 1.61 7.21 7.55
C LYS A 34 1.26 5.90 8.27
N GLU A 35 2.25 5.29 8.89
CA GLU A 35 2.05 4.14 9.78
C GLU A 35 1.10 4.48 10.93
N ASP A 36 0.22 3.53 11.26
CA ASP A 36 -0.58 3.57 12.47
C ASP A 36 0.28 3.14 13.66
N LEU A 37 0.56 4.08 14.56
CA LEU A 37 1.38 3.85 15.75
C LEU A 37 0.68 2.96 16.79
N THR A 38 -0.62 2.72 16.65
CA THR A 38 -1.42 1.88 17.56
C THR A 38 -1.62 0.46 17.05
N ALA A 39 -1.17 0.17 15.81
CA ALA A 39 -1.27 -1.16 15.25
C ALA A 39 -0.39 -2.15 16.03
N THR A 40 -1.01 -3.24 16.47
CA THR A 40 -0.34 -4.37 17.11
C THR A 40 -0.66 -5.67 16.35
N PRO A 41 0.13 -6.74 16.51
CA PRO A 41 -0.16 -8.03 15.86
C PRO A 41 -1.54 -8.60 16.19
N GLU A 42 -2.10 -8.27 17.36
CA GLU A 42 -3.42 -8.73 17.81
C GLU A 42 -4.55 -7.92 17.17
N THR A 43 -4.35 -6.62 16.97
CA THR A 43 -5.36 -5.74 16.35
C THR A 43 -5.35 -5.85 14.82
N HIS A 44 -4.18 -6.07 14.22
CA HIS A 44 -3.97 -6.15 12.77
C HIS A 44 -3.16 -7.41 12.40
N PRO A 45 -3.74 -8.62 12.58
CA PRO A 45 -3.02 -9.87 12.35
C PRO A 45 -2.72 -10.09 10.87
N VAL A 46 -1.46 -10.41 10.55
CA VAL A 46 -1.04 -10.79 9.20
C VAL A 46 -1.33 -12.27 8.98
N ASN A 47 -2.36 -12.59 8.19
CA ASN A 47 -2.67 -13.96 7.80
C ASN A 47 -1.82 -14.39 6.59
N PHE A 48 -0.53 -14.59 6.82
CA PHE A 48 0.38 -15.10 5.80
C PHE A 48 0.34 -16.64 5.77
N LYS A 49 -0.14 -17.21 4.66
CA LYS A 49 -0.07 -18.66 4.40
C LYS A 49 0.94 -18.87 3.26
N PRO A 50 2.16 -19.35 3.55
CA PRO A 50 3.15 -19.60 2.50
C PRO A 50 2.61 -20.63 1.49
N PRO A 51 2.82 -20.43 0.17
CA PRO A 51 2.47 -21.42 -0.82
C PRO A 51 3.22 -22.73 -0.57
N LYS A 52 2.54 -23.87 -0.69
CA LYS A 52 3.17 -25.20 -0.52
C LYS A 52 4.25 -25.48 -1.56
N ASP A 53 4.12 -24.88 -2.75
CA ASP A 53 5.07 -25.02 -3.86
C ASP A 53 5.61 -23.65 -4.26
N ILE A 54 6.78 -23.27 -3.74
CA ILE A 54 7.56 -22.17 -4.29
C ILE A 54 8.38 -22.74 -5.45
N ARG A 55 7.81 -22.76 -6.66
CA ARG A 55 8.59 -23.03 -7.87
C ARG A 55 9.47 -21.83 -8.16
N ARG A 56 10.75 -21.93 -7.81
CA ARG A 56 11.80 -21.06 -8.32
C ARG A 56 12.14 -21.56 -9.72
N TYR A 57 11.89 -20.74 -10.73
CA TYR A 57 12.41 -20.95 -12.09
C TYR A 57 13.88 -20.53 -12.13
#